data_AF-A0A1M6DRF9-F1
#
_entry.id   AF-A0A1M6DRF9-F1
#
_cell.length_a   1.000
_cell.length_b   1.000
_cell.length_c   1.000
_cell.angle_alpha   90.00
_cell.angle_beta   90.00
_cell.angle_gamma   90.00
#
_symmetry.space_group_name_H-M   'P 1'
#
loop_
_entity.id
_entity.type
_entity.pdbx_description
1 polymer ?
#
loop_
_entity_poly.entity_id
_entity_poly.type
_entity_poly.pdbx_seq_one_letter_code
_entity_poly.pdbx_strand_id
1 'polypeptide(L)'
;MRIETVTKTITKDVYIANDGTEFNSEDDCIYYEEEKEQENLEKRVEKELGIKTQADFPAMLNLRHNHEYKLFLIKNEQDLDLFIKTYEYWFTKLETYWQVNKETFVYPEVLCILDFPRGGDEHRLYKISQLCNQFNAFVGEISMKAEEMLKEV
;
A
#
# COMPACT_ATOMS: atom_id res chain seq x y z
N MET A 1 -26.36 61.54 -13.20
CA MET A 1 -25.61 60.28 -13.04
C MET A 1 -26.25 59.27 -13.97
N ARG A 2 -25.53 58.80 -14.99
CA ARG A 2 -26.04 57.79 -15.94
C ARG A 2 -25.57 56.42 -15.46
N ILE A 3 -26.50 55.48 -15.35
CA ILE A 3 -26.21 54.09 -15.03
C ILE A 3 -26.35 53.34 -16.36
N GLU A 4 -25.25 52.77 -16.83
CA GLU A 4 -25.22 51.93 -18.02
C GLU A 4 -24.86 50.50 -17.59
N THR A 5 -25.70 49.55 -17.98
CA THR A 5 -25.47 48.13 -17.73
C THR A 5 -24.59 47.58 -18.85
N VAL A 6 -23.37 47.15 -18.50
CA VAL A 6 -22.43 46.55 -19.46
C VAL A 6 -22.41 45.04 -19.25
N THR A 7 -22.77 44.28 -20.28
CA THR A 7 -22.63 42.82 -20.29
C THR A 7 -21.24 42.44 -20.79
N LYS A 8 -20.49 41.65 -20.01
CA LYS A 8 -19.21 41.06 -20.43
C LYS A 8 -19.36 39.55 -20.58
N THR A 9 -19.03 39.03 -21.76
CA THR A 9 -18.88 37.59 -21.99
C THR A 9 -17.47 37.17 -21.59
N ILE A 10 -17.35 36.14 -20.75
CA ILE A 10 -16.06 35.54 -20.36
C ILE A 10 -16.05 34.11 -20.91
N THR A 11 -15.11 33.81 -21.79
CA THR A 11 -14.80 32.44 -22.21
C THR A 11 -13.79 31.87 -21.22
N LYS A 12 -14.06 30.67 -20.70
CA LYS A 12 -13.13 29.91 -19.87
C LYS A 12 -12.99 28.51 -20.45
N ASP A 13 -11.77 28.01 -20.46
CA ASP A 13 -11.51 26.62 -20.77
C ASP A 13 -11.86 25.77 -19.54
N VAL A 14 -12.58 24.67 -19.78
CA VAL A 14 -12.99 23.70 -18.76
C VAL A 14 -12.50 22.33 -19.24
N TYR A 15 -11.84 21.60 -18.35
CA TYR A 15 -11.31 20.26 -18.60
C TYR A 15 -12.30 19.24 -18.04
N ILE A 16 -12.60 18.18 -18.79
CA ILE A 16 -13.65 17.22 -18.43
C ILE A 16 -13.04 15.82 -18.36
N ALA A 17 -13.12 15.21 -17.18
CA ALA A 17 -12.74 13.83 -16.92
C ALA A 17 -13.60 12.82 -17.72
N ASN A 18 -13.14 11.58 -17.85
CA ASN A 18 -13.82 10.48 -18.53
C ASN A 18 -15.21 10.17 -17.96
N ASP A 19 -15.44 10.49 -16.68
CA ASP A 19 -16.73 10.34 -16.02
C ASP A 19 -17.63 11.58 -16.10
N GLY A 20 -17.17 12.66 -16.73
CA GLY A 20 -17.89 13.92 -16.86
C GLY A 20 -17.60 14.95 -15.77
N THR A 21 -16.68 14.68 -14.83
CA THR A 21 -16.30 15.66 -13.80
C THR A 21 -15.54 16.84 -14.42
N GLU A 22 -15.95 18.07 -14.12
CA GLU A 22 -15.38 19.30 -14.68
C GLU A 22 -14.31 19.93 -13.76
N PHE A 23 -13.21 20.38 -14.36
CA PHE A 23 -12.06 21.01 -13.72
C PHE A 23 -11.71 22.33 -14.41
N ASN A 24 -11.17 23.27 -13.64
CA ASN A 24 -10.70 24.56 -14.15
C ASN A 24 -9.21 24.56 -14.53
N SER A 25 -8.53 23.43 -14.33
CA SER A 25 -7.11 23.19 -14.63
C SER A 25 -6.96 21.84 -15.30
N GLU A 26 -6.08 21.76 -16.31
CA GLU A 26 -5.73 20.50 -16.97
C GLU A 26 -5.06 19.55 -15.99
N ASP A 27 -4.12 20.07 -15.19
CA ASP A 27 -3.35 19.29 -14.21
C ASP A 27 -4.25 18.62 -13.17
N ASP A 28 -5.28 19.34 -12.68
CA ASP A 28 -6.24 18.78 -11.70
C ASP A 28 -7.07 17.65 -12.33
N CYS A 29 -7.43 17.79 -13.60
CA CYS A 29 -8.17 16.77 -14.35
C CYS A 29 -7.31 15.51 -14.58
N ILE A 30 -6.04 15.68 -14.94
CA ILE A 30 -5.10 14.57 -15.13
C ILE A 30 -4.88 13.84 -13.81
N TYR A 31 -4.59 14.59 -12.73
CA TYR A 31 -4.39 14.01 -11.41
C TYR A 31 -5.59 13.18 -10.95
N TYR A 32 -6.81 13.68 -11.17
CA TYR A 32 -8.04 12.97 -10.83
C TYR A 32 -8.20 11.63 -11.58
N GLU A 33 -7.87 11.60 -12.88
CA GLU A 33 -7.92 10.37 -13.68
C GLU A 33 -6.87 9.36 -13.20
N GLU A 34 -5.65 9.82 -12.93
CA GLU A 34 -4.57 8.96 -12.42
C GLU A 34 -4.94 8.34 -11.06
N GLU A 35 -5.48 9.13 -10.12
CA GLU A 35 -5.95 8.60 -8.82
C GLU A 35 -7.04 7.54 -8.98
N LYS A 36 -7.96 7.73 -9.93
CA LYS A 36 -9.02 6.75 -10.21
C LYS A 36 -8.49 5.48 -10.86
N GLU A 37 -7.59 5.60 -11.82
CA GLU A 37 -6.94 4.43 -12.42
C GLU A 37 -6.21 3.61 -11.35
N GLN A 38 -5.50 4.30 -10.46
CA GLN A 38 -4.81 3.70 -9.33
C GLN A 38 -5.78 3.01 -8.36
N GLU A 39 -6.88 3.65 -7.96
CA GLU A 39 -7.91 3.05 -7.09
C GLU A 39 -8.52 1.77 -7.72
N ASN A 40 -8.74 1.78 -9.04
CA ASN A 40 -9.26 0.62 -9.77
C ASN A 40 -8.24 -0.53 -9.82
N LEU A 41 -6.95 -0.23 -10.01
CA LEU A 41 -5.88 -1.22 -9.96
C LEU A 41 -5.78 -1.85 -8.57
N GLU A 42 -5.82 -1.06 -7.50
CA GLU A 42 -5.79 -1.56 -6.13
C GLU A 42 -6.95 -2.51 -5.84
N LYS A 43 -8.18 -2.12 -6.18
CA LYS A 43 -9.36 -2.99 -6.02
C LYS A 43 -9.20 -4.30 -6.78
N ARG A 44 -8.58 -4.29 -7.97
CA ARG A 44 -8.32 -5.50 -8.74
C ARG A 44 -7.30 -6.39 -8.03
N VAL A 45 -6.17 -5.83 -7.61
CA VAL A 45 -5.10 -6.58 -6.95
C VAL A 45 -5.55 -7.14 -5.60
N GLU A 46 -6.28 -6.37 -4.81
CA GLU A 46 -6.87 -6.86 -3.55
C GLU A 46 -7.87 -8.00 -3.78
N LYS A 47 -8.61 -7.98 -4.89
CA LYS A 47 -9.54 -9.06 -5.23
C LYS A 47 -8.81 -10.31 -5.71
N GLU A 48 -7.75 -10.16 -6.51
CA GLU A 48 -7.05 -11.27 -7.16
C GLU A 48 -6.01 -11.92 -6.25
N LEU A 49 -5.24 -11.11 -5.52
CA LEU A 49 -4.10 -11.53 -4.71
C LEU A 49 -4.35 -11.39 -3.21
N GLY A 50 -5.31 -10.55 -2.81
CA GLY A 50 -5.53 -10.21 -1.40
C GLY A 50 -6.00 -11.39 -0.56
N ILE A 51 -5.40 -11.52 0.63
CA ILE A 51 -5.84 -12.45 1.67
C ILE A 51 -6.74 -11.69 2.64
N LYS A 52 -8.03 -12.01 2.62
CA LYS A 52 -8.98 -11.48 3.62
C LYS A 52 -8.77 -12.21 4.94
N THR A 53 -8.25 -11.50 5.94
CA THR A 53 -8.20 -12.01 7.31
C THR A 53 -9.38 -11.50 8.11
N GLN A 54 -9.99 -12.37 8.93
CA GLN A 54 -10.98 -11.96 9.94
C GLN A 54 -10.31 -11.43 11.22
N ALA A 55 -8.99 -11.54 11.30
CA ALA A 55 -8.24 -11.04 12.43
C ALA A 55 -8.22 -9.51 12.37
N ASP A 56 -8.96 -8.87 13.28
CA ASP A 56 -8.47 -7.67 13.94
C ASP A 56 -7.17 -8.09 14.63
N PHE A 57 -6.07 -8.18 13.88
CA PHE A 57 -4.78 -8.45 14.48
C PHE A 57 -4.56 -7.30 15.47
N PRO A 58 -4.55 -7.55 16.79
CA PRO A 58 -4.39 -6.46 17.74
C PRO A 58 -3.10 -5.80 17.35
N ALA A 59 -3.16 -4.52 16.93
CA ALA A 59 -1.99 -3.78 16.51
C ALA A 59 -0.95 -3.98 17.62
N MET A 60 0.07 -4.81 17.38
CA MET A 60 1.02 -5.21 18.42
C MET A 60 1.76 -3.98 18.99
N LEU A 61 1.64 -2.85 18.29
CA LEU A 61 2.40 -1.63 18.51
C LEU A 61 1.55 -0.46 19.00
N ASN A 62 0.23 -0.38 18.74
CA ASN A 62 -0.57 0.76 19.22
C ASN A 62 -2.10 0.59 19.08
N LEU A 63 -2.84 0.62 20.20
CA LEU A 63 -4.31 0.65 20.21
C LEU A 63 -4.91 2.00 19.79
N ARG A 64 -4.09 3.06 19.66
CA ARG A 64 -4.56 4.42 19.37
C ARG A 64 -4.48 4.81 17.89
N HIS A 65 -3.90 3.96 17.04
CA HIS A 65 -3.73 4.23 15.61
C HIS A 65 -4.31 3.09 14.78
N ASN A 66 -5.11 3.44 13.78
CA ASN A 66 -5.64 2.48 12.81
C ASN A 66 -4.52 2.11 11.83
N HIS A 67 -3.65 1.22 12.28
CA HIS A 67 -2.67 0.56 11.42
C HIS A 67 -3.42 -0.38 10.48
N GLU A 68 -3.41 -0.10 9.18
CA GLU A 68 -4.05 -0.93 8.16
C GLU A 68 -3.00 -1.85 7.54
N TYR A 69 -3.29 -3.15 7.56
CA TYR A 69 -2.42 -4.20 7.04
C TYR A 69 -3.10 -4.82 5.82
N LYS A 70 -2.36 -4.92 4.71
CA LYS A 70 -2.81 -5.62 3.51
C LYS A 70 -1.90 -6.79 3.21
N LEU A 71 -2.49 -7.96 3.02
CA LEU A 71 -1.79 -9.22 2.77
C LEU A 71 -2.07 -9.70 1.36
N PHE A 72 -1.03 -10.12 0.63
CA PHE A 72 -1.14 -10.55 -0.76
C PHE A 72 -0.42 -11.88 -0.97
N LEU A 73 -1.11 -12.87 -1.50
CA LEU A 73 -0.53 -14.16 -1.86
C LEU A 73 0.05 -14.10 -3.28
N ILE A 74 1.38 -14.16 -3.37
CA ILE A 74 2.13 -14.15 -4.63
C ILE A 74 2.51 -15.59 -4.97
N LYS A 75 1.87 -16.19 -5.98
CA LYS A 75 2.07 -17.61 -6.34
C LYS A 75 3.08 -17.80 -7.46
N ASN A 76 3.32 -16.76 -8.25
CA ASN A 76 4.19 -16.79 -9.42
C ASN A 76 4.65 -15.37 -9.78
N GLU A 77 5.50 -15.24 -10.79
CA GLU A 77 6.03 -13.95 -11.23
C GLU A 77 4.98 -12.99 -11.78
N GLN A 78 3.91 -13.47 -12.41
CA GLN A 78 2.83 -12.62 -12.92
C GLN A 78 2.07 -11.94 -11.77
N ASP A 79 1.85 -12.67 -10.67
CA ASP A 79 1.27 -12.10 -9.45
C ASP A 79 2.21 -11.02 -8.87
N LEU A 80 3.52 -11.25 -8.91
CA LEU A 80 4.51 -10.29 -8.42
C LEU A 80 4.56 -9.02 -9.28
N ASP A 81 4.52 -9.17 -10.61
CA ASP A 81 4.44 -8.05 -11.55
C ASP A 81 3.20 -7.21 -11.34
N LEU A 82 2.06 -7.88 -11.15
CA LEU A 82 0.80 -7.22 -10.87
C LEU A 82 0.86 -6.43 -9.55
N PHE A 83 1.46 -7.03 -8.51
CA PHE A 83 1.67 -6.37 -7.22
C PHE A 83 2.59 -5.15 -7.36
N ILE A 84 3.77 -5.30 -7.96
CA ILE A 84 4.75 -4.22 -8.15
C ILE A 84 4.12 -3.07 -8.92
N LYS A 85 3.51 -3.35 -10.08
CA LYS A 85 2.87 -2.33 -10.93
C LYS A 85 1.85 -1.50 -10.16
N THR A 86 1.09 -2.14 -9.28
CA THR A 86 0.02 -1.48 -8.53
C THR A 86 0.55 -0.66 -7.37
N TYR A 87 1.59 -1.14 -6.68
CA TYR A 87 2.09 -0.46 -5.48
C TYR A 87 3.32 0.43 -5.72
N GLU A 88 3.93 0.43 -6.91
CA GLU A 88 4.99 1.38 -7.28
C GLU A 88 4.54 2.85 -7.16
N TYR A 89 3.25 3.12 -7.38
CA TYR A 89 2.66 4.45 -7.16
C TYR A 89 2.91 4.97 -5.73
N TRP A 90 2.94 4.06 -4.75
CA TRP A 90 3.08 4.38 -3.33
C TRP A 90 4.49 4.15 -2.77
N PHE A 91 5.24 3.25 -3.39
CA PHE A 91 6.60 2.91 -3.00
C PHE A 91 7.58 3.41 -4.06
N THR A 92 8.39 4.41 -3.70
CA THR A 92 9.43 4.89 -4.61
C THR A 92 10.42 3.76 -4.94
N LYS A 93 10.50 3.35 -6.21
CA LYS A 93 11.42 2.30 -6.70
C LYS A 93 11.18 0.95 -6.05
N LEU A 94 9.92 0.53 -5.97
CA LEU A 94 9.51 -0.72 -5.32
C LEU A 94 10.30 -1.92 -5.86
N GLU A 95 10.53 -1.99 -7.17
CA GLU A 95 11.33 -3.06 -7.80
C GLU A 95 12.73 -3.27 -7.20
N THR A 96 13.30 -2.22 -6.59
CA THR A 96 14.62 -2.30 -5.95
C THR A 96 14.58 -2.89 -4.55
N TYR A 97 13.38 -3.08 -3.98
CA TYR A 97 13.22 -3.62 -2.64
C TYR A 97 13.55 -5.10 -2.65
N TRP A 98 14.37 -5.54 -1.70
CA TRP A 98 14.77 -6.95 -1.59
C TRP A 98 13.55 -7.88 -1.41
N GLN A 99 12.44 -7.36 -0.86
CA GLN A 99 11.18 -8.08 -0.69
C GLN A 99 10.55 -8.49 -2.02
N VAL A 100 10.79 -7.77 -3.11
CA VAL A 100 10.20 -8.04 -4.44
C VAL A 100 11.26 -8.32 -5.50
N ASN A 101 12.54 -8.40 -5.13
CA ASN A 101 13.61 -8.73 -6.06
C ASN A 101 13.37 -10.13 -6.67
N LYS A 102 13.00 -10.15 -7.95
CA LYS A 102 12.64 -11.34 -8.72
C LYS A 102 13.72 -12.41 -8.75
N GLU A 103 15.01 -12.05 -8.75
CA GLU A 103 16.12 -12.99 -8.80
C GLU A 103 16.22 -13.84 -7.52
N THR A 104 15.69 -13.32 -6.41
CA THR A 104 15.77 -13.96 -5.08
C THR A 104 14.39 -14.25 -4.50
N PHE A 105 13.33 -13.97 -5.25
CA PHE A 105 11.97 -14.21 -4.80
C PHE A 105 11.64 -15.69 -4.87
N VAL A 106 11.12 -16.23 -3.77
CA VAL A 106 10.74 -17.64 -3.67
C VAL A 106 9.23 -17.70 -3.64
N TYR A 107 8.64 -18.44 -4.56
CA TYR A 107 7.20 -18.63 -4.66
C TYR A 107 6.76 -19.98 -4.04
N PRO A 108 5.55 -20.07 -3.45
CA PRO A 108 4.65 -18.96 -3.13
C PRO A 108 5.13 -18.19 -1.88
N GLU A 109 4.81 -16.90 -1.82
CA GLU A 109 5.10 -16.04 -0.67
C GLU A 109 3.91 -15.13 -0.37
N VAL A 110 3.80 -14.68 0.89
CA VAL A 110 2.84 -13.64 1.27
C VAL A 110 3.59 -12.33 1.51
N LEU A 111 3.20 -11.31 0.75
CA LEU A 111 3.64 -9.94 0.97
C LEU A 111 2.67 -9.23 1.91
N CYS A 112 3.22 -8.45 2.84
CA CYS A 112 2.49 -7.66 3.81
C CYS A 112 2.87 -6.19 3.66
N ILE A 113 1.90 -5.35 3.35
CA ILE A 113 2.02 -3.89 3.43
C ILE A 113 1.48 -3.45 4.78
N LEU A 114 2.28 -2.69 5.52
CA LEU A 114 1.96 -2.12 6.82
C LEU A 114 1.75 -0.60 6.70
N ASP A 115 0.70 -0.10 7.35
CA ASP A 115 0.34 1.32 7.51
C ASP A 115 -0.12 2.03 6.24
N PHE A 116 -0.82 1.33 5.35
CA PHE A 116 -1.31 1.87 4.09
C PHE A 116 -2.78 2.30 4.16
N PRO A 117 -3.21 3.46 3.62
CA PRO A 117 -2.44 4.61 3.13
C PRO A 117 -2.21 5.67 4.24
N ARG A 118 -2.67 5.41 5.47
CA ARG A 118 -2.77 6.42 6.54
C ARG A 118 -1.54 6.53 7.45
N GLY A 119 -0.46 5.82 7.14
CA GLY A 119 0.78 5.78 7.92
C GLY A 119 1.71 7.00 7.79
N GLY A 120 1.44 7.93 6.86
CA GLY A 120 2.42 8.93 6.46
C GLY A 120 3.53 8.31 5.60
N ASP A 121 4.77 8.81 5.69
CA ASP A 121 5.92 8.38 4.87
C ASP A 121 6.48 6.98 5.22
N GLU A 122 5.88 6.24 6.16
CA GLU A 122 6.41 4.99 6.70
C GLU A 122 5.66 3.73 6.24
N HIS A 123 5.20 3.67 4.99
CA HIS A 123 4.71 2.40 4.45
C HIS A 123 5.84 1.37 4.39
N ARG A 124 5.62 0.21 5.00
CA ARG A 124 6.63 -0.86 5.05
C ARG A 124 6.13 -2.11 4.33
N LEU A 125 7.04 -2.75 3.61
CA LEU A 125 6.79 -4.01 2.92
C LEU A 125 7.58 -5.14 3.59
N TYR A 126 6.90 -6.25 3.84
CA TYR A 126 7.50 -7.43 4.47
C TYR A 126 7.13 -8.71 3.71
N LYS A 127 8.04 -9.68 3.70
CA LYS A 127 7.70 -11.09 3.42
C LYS A 127 7.26 -11.75 4.72
N ILE A 128 6.12 -12.44 4.73
CA ILE A 128 5.64 -13.13 5.93
C ILE A 128 6.61 -14.21 6.37
N SER A 129 7.22 -14.96 5.43
CA SER A 129 8.23 -15.96 5.78
C SER A 129 9.40 -15.37 6.58
N GLN A 130 9.86 -14.17 6.21
CA GLN A 130 10.93 -13.48 6.92
C GLN A 130 10.49 -13.07 8.32
N LEU A 131 9.29 -12.50 8.47
CA LEU A 131 8.75 -12.13 9.78
C LEU A 131 8.63 -13.36 10.69
N CYS A 132 8.13 -14.48 10.17
CA CYS A 132 8.06 -15.74 10.91
C CYS A 132 9.44 -16.24 11.33
N ASN A 133 10.45 -16.17 10.43
CA ASN A 133 11.82 -16.57 10.75
C ASN A 133 12.44 -15.70 11.86
N GLN A 134 12.24 -14.38 11.78
CA GLN A 134 12.71 -13.45 12.81
C GLN A 134 12.03 -13.71 14.16
N PHE A 135 10.71 -13.93 14.16
CA PHE A 135 9.97 -14.27 15.36
C PHE A 135 10.46 -15.58 15.99
N ASN A 136 10.62 -16.63 15.19
CA ASN A 136 11.09 -17.93 15.68
C ASN A 136 12.51 -17.84 16.25
N ALA A 137 13.41 -17.09 15.61
CA ALA A 137 14.76 -16.85 16.12
C ALA A 137 14.74 -16.13 17.47
N PHE A 138 13.89 -15.10 17.59
CA PHE A 138 13.71 -14.36 18.84
C PHE A 138 13.16 -15.23 19.98
N VAL A 139 12.12 -16.03 19.70
CA VAL A 139 11.57 -16.98 20.67
C VAL A 139 12.63 -18.00 21.11
N GLY A 140 13.42 -18.53 20.16
CA GLY A 140 14.50 -19.47 20.46
C GLY A 140 15.56 -18.88 21.39
N GLU A 141 15.97 -17.62 21.17
CA GLU A 141 16.92 -16.93 22.06
C GLU A 141 16.36 -16.76 23.47
N ILE A 142 15.08 -16.36 23.60
CA ILE A 142 14.42 -16.20 24.90
C ILE A 142 14.35 -17.53 25.64
N SER A 143 13.92 -18.60 24.96
CA SER A 143 13.80 -19.93 25.56
C SER A 143 15.15 -20.42 26.09
N MET A 144 16.23 -20.25 25.31
CA MET A 144 17.58 -20.62 25.74
C MET A 144 18.02 -19.86 27.00
N LYS A 145 17.82 -18.53 27.03
CA LYS A 145 18.15 -17.71 28.21
C LYS A 145 17.33 -18.08 29.44
N ALA A 146 16.04 -18.39 29.26
CA ALA A 146 15.18 -18.82 30.36
C ALA A 146 15.65 -20.15 30.96
N GLU A 147 16.07 -21.10 30.13
CA GLU A 147 16.63 -22.37 30.60
C GLU A 147 17.95 -22.20 31.36
N GLU A 148 18.83 -21.30 30.90
CA GLU A 148 20.09 -20.98 31.60
C GLU A 148 19.79 -20.44 33.00
N MET A 149 18.87 -19.48 33.12
CA MET A 149 18.48 -18.90 34.41
C MET A 149 17.85 -19.93 35.35
N LEU A 150 17.10 -20.91 34.84
CA LEU A 150 16.50 -21.97 35.65
C LEU A 150 17.50 -23.04 36.11
N LYS A 151 18.62 -23.21 35.40
CA LYS A 151 19.71 -24.14 35.79
C LYS A 151 20.65 -23.55 36.84
N GLU A 152 20.63 -22.24 37.03
CA GLU A 152 21.42 -21.52 38.04
C GLU A 152 20.75 -21.46 39.44
N VAL A 153 19.55 -22.04 39.59
CA VAL A 153 18.77 -22.15 40.85
C VAL A 153 18.80 -23.57 41.38
#